data_AF-A0A7X7EP47-F1
#
_entry.id   AF-A0A7X7EP47-F1
#
_cell.length_a   1.000
_cell.length_b   1.000
_cell.length_c   1.000
_cell.angle_alpha   90.00
_cell.angle_beta   90.00
_cell.angle_gamma   90.00
#
_symmetry.space_group_name_H-M   'P 1'
#
loop_
_entity.id
_entity.type
_entity.pdbx_description
1 polymer ?
#
loop_
_entity_poly.entity_id
_entity_poly.type
_entity_poly.pdbx_seq_one_letter_code
_entity_poly.pdbx_strand_id
1 'polypeptide(L)' 'TGVTIGYSLVITAIILKAVDAVIGLRVSERDEILGLDLTQHHEGAYTVLD' A
#
# COMPACT_ATOMS: atom_id res chain seq x y z
N THR A 1 8.27 15.49 22.99
CA THR A 1 7.07 15.21 22.18
C THR A 1 7.06 15.95 20.84
N GLY A 2 7.27 17.26 20.79
CA GLY A 2 7.30 17.99 19.51
C GLY A 2 8.38 17.52 18.53
N VAL A 3 9.59 17.24 19.02
CA VAL A 3 10.70 16.72 18.20
C VAL A 3 10.39 15.35 17.60
N THR A 4 9.83 14.43 18.39
CA THR A 4 9.48 13.08 17.92
C THR A 4 8.37 13.11 16.88
N ILE A 5 7.38 13.99 17.04
CA ILE A 5 6.30 14.21 16.06
C ILE A 5 6.87 14.80 14.77
N GLY A 6 7.71 15.85 14.87
CA GLY A 6 8.34 16.46 13.70
C GLY A 6 9.20 15.48 12.93
N TYR A 7 10.02 14.70 13.62
CA TYR A 7 10.86 13.68 13.00
C TYR A 7 10.03 12.59 12.32
N SER A 8 9.03 12.01 12.99
CA SER A 8 8.24 10.92 12.41
C SER A 8 7.48 11.36 11.17
N LEU A 9 6.89 12.55 11.16
CA LEU A 9 6.15 13.06 10.00
C LEU A 9 7.08 13.39 8.83
N VAL A 10 8.17 14.14 9.09
CA VAL A 10 9.07 14.61 8.02
C VAL A 10 9.81 13.44 7.38
N ILE A 11 10.41 12.57 8.19
CA ILE A 11 11.18 11.43 7.68
C ILE A 11 10.28 10.42 6.97
N THR A 12 9.11 10.10 7.53
CA THR A 12 8.17 9.19 6.87
C THR A 12 7.68 9.78 5.54
N ALA A 13 7.37 11.08 5.48
CA ALA A 13 6.95 11.72 4.23
C ALA A 13 8.03 11.65 3.14
N ILE A 14 9.31 11.82 3.51
CA ILE A 14 10.44 11.68 2.57
C ILE A 14 10.54 10.24 2.07
N ILE A 15 10.47 9.25 2.97
CA ILE A 15 10.55 7.83 2.60
C ILE A 15 9.39 7.45 1.67
N LEU A 16 8.16 7.83 2.00
CA LEU A 16 6.99 7.53 1.17
C LEU A 16 7.14 8.11 -0.24
N LYS A 17 7.60 9.35 -0.37
CA LYS A 17 7.84 9.99 -1.68
C LYS A 17 8.95 9.29 -2.47
N ALA A 18 10.03 8.90 -1.79
CA ALA A 18 11.14 8.20 -2.44
C ALA A 18 10.71 6.82 -2.95
N VAL A 19 9.98 6.05 -2.14
CA VAL A 19 9.45 4.73 -2.53
C VAL A 19 8.46 4.85 -3.69
N ASP A 20 7.55 5.82 -3.62
CA ASP A 20 6.56 6.05 -4.67
C ASP A 20 7.21 6.41 -6.01
N ALA A 21 8.31 7.19 -5.99
CA ALA A 21 9.04 7.56 -7.20
C ALA A 21 9.85 6.42 -7.83
N VAL A 22 10.34 5.46 -7.03
CA VAL A 22 11.24 4.39 -7.51
C VAL A 22 10.48 3.11 -7.87
N ILE A 23 9.51 2.71 -7.05
CA ILE A 23 8.83 1.41 -7.16
C ILE A 23 7.34 1.59 -7.44
N GLY A 24 6.74 2.69 -6.96
CA GLY A 24 5.30 2.88 -6.90
C GLY A 24 4.75 2.31 -5.59
N LEU A 25 4.16 3.17 -4.76
CA LEU A 25 3.69 2.78 -3.42
C LEU A 25 2.30 2.13 -3.46
N ARG A 26 1.46 2.53 -4.42
CA ARG A 26 0.07 2.09 -4.55
C ARG A 26 -0.08 1.17 -5.76
N VAL A 27 -0.96 0.19 -5.63
CA VAL A 27 -1.38 -0.69 -6.72
C VAL A 27 -2.16 0.07 -7.79
N SER A 28 -2.36 -0.54 -8.96
CA SER A 28 -3.20 0.06 -9.99
C SER A 28 -4.66 0.17 -9.50
N GLU A 29 -5.39 1.18 -9.96
CA GLU A 29 -6.81 1.38 -9.59
C GLU A 29 -7.66 0.16 -9.91
N ARG A 30 -7.38 -0.50 -11.04
CA ARG A 30 -8.04 -1.75 -11.43
C ARG A 30 -7.80 -2.86 -10.41
N ASP A 31 -6.56 -3.03 -9.97
CA ASP A 31 -6.21 -4.10 -9.03
C ASP A 31 -6.76 -3.82 -7.62
N GLU A 32 -6.83 -2.55 -7.25
CA GLU A 32 -7.48 -2.11 -6.00
C GLU A 32 -8.97 -2.43 -5.99
N ILE A 33 -9.67 -2.20 -7.11
CA ILE A 33 -11.10 -2.51 -7.25
C ILE A 33 -11.36 -4.02 -7.26
N LEU A 34 -10.50 -4.79 -7.93
CA LEU A 34 -10.62 -6.26 -7.99
C LEU A 34 -10.29 -6.93 -6.65
N GLY A 35 -9.44 -6.30 -5.83
CA GLY A 35 -9.01 -6.81 -4.53
C GLY A 35 -7.60 -7.40 -4.58
N LEU A 36 -6.79 -7.11 -3.56
CA LEU A 36 -5.39 -7.53 -3.49
C LEU A 36 -5.23 -9.03 -3.26
N ASP A 37 -6.21 -9.67 -2.62
CA ASP A 37 -6.19 -11.12 -2.43
C ASP A 37 -6.23 -11.83 -3.79
N LEU A 38 -7.12 -11.38 -4.69
CA LEU A 38 -7.23 -11.92 -6.04
C LEU A 38 -6.06 -11.51 -6.94
N THR A 39 -5.61 -10.26 -6.87
CA THR A 39 -4.64 -9.69 -7.84
C THR A 39 -3.18 -9.91 -7.46
N GLN A 40 -2.85 -9.99 -6.17
CA GLN A 40 -1.47 -10.20 -5.70
C GLN A 40 -1.26 -11.57 -5.07
N HIS A 41 -2.23 -12.08 -4.32
CA HIS A 41 -2.10 -13.35 -3.61
C HIS A 41 -2.72 -14.53 -4.38
N HIS A 42 -3.47 -14.28 -5.46
CA HIS A 42 -4.24 -15.28 -6.22
C HIS A 42 -5.17 -16.12 -5.33
N GLU A 43 -5.63 -15.55 -4.23
CA GLU A 43 -6.49 -16.19 -3.24
C GLU A 43 -7.89 -15.55 -3.29
N GLY A 44 -8.93 -16.37 -3.34
CA GLY A 44 -10.30 -15.93 -3.13
C GLY A 44 -10.64 -16.05 -1.64
N ALA A 45 -10.97 -14.95 -0.98
CA ALA A 45 -11.38 -14.94 0.43
C ALA A 45 -12.59 -15.87 0.71
N TYR A 46 -13.43 -16.09 -0.31
CA TYR A 46 -14.53 -17.04 -0.29
C TYR A 46 -14.46 -17.95 -1.50
N THR A 47 -14.32 -19.25 -1.28
CA THR A 47 -14.69 -20.26 -2.28
C THR A 47 -16.20 -20.37 -2.24
N VAL A 48 -16.89 -19.93 -3.29
CA VAL A 48 -18.28 -20.36 -3.51
C VAL A 48 -18.22 -21.88 -3.74
N LEU A 49 -18.44 -22.63 -2.67
CA LEU A 49 -18.76 -24.04 -2.78
C LEU A 49 -20.15 -24.09 -3.41
N ASP A 50 -20.18 -24.41 -4.70
CA ASP A 50 -21.41 -24.77 -5.41
C ASP A 50 -21.93 -26.13 -4.90
#